data_AF-A0A109JDD8-F1
#
_entry.id   AF-A0A109JDD8-F1
#
_cell.length_a   1.000
_cell.length_b   1.000
_cell.length_c   1.000
_cell.angle_alpha   90.00
_cell.angle_beta   90.00
_cell.angle_gamma   90.00
#
_symmetry.space_group_name_H-M   'P 1'
#
loop_
_entity.id
_entity.type
_entity.pdbx_description
1 polymer ?
#
loop_
_entity_poly.entity_id
_entity_poly.type
_entity_poly.pdbx_seq_one_letter_code
_entity_poly.pdbx_strand_id
1 'polypeptide(L)' 'MKQLFEQDTRQPETEGGRSADDGTGGEDSPDDALVLIGAAATEFAKLAQRHKFEVLERLLAMTRLEADEQLRARSRRKPS' A
#
# COMPACT_ATOMS: atom_id res chain seq x y z
N MET A 1 -19.82 -53.22 -22.53
CA MET A 1 -19.80 -51.82 -23.01
C MET A 1 -19.97 -50.90 -21.80
N LYS A 2 -19.11 -49.88 -21.75
CA LYS A 2 -18.93 -48.76 -20.81
C LYS A 2 -20.12 -48.42 -19.89
N GLN A 3 -19.90 -48.53 -18.58
CA GLN A 3 -20.53 -47.63 -17.61
C GLN A 3 -19.66 -46.38 -17.52
N LEU A 4 -20.16 -45.29 -18.10
CA LEU A 4 -19.58 -43.94 -18.00
C LEU A 4 -20.37 -43.22 -16.90
N PHE A 5 -19.92 -43.39 -15.65
CA PHE A 5 -20.37 -42.53 -14.56
C PHE A 5 -19.56 -41.24 -14.58
N GLU A 6 -20.29 -40.13 -14.58
CA GLU A 6 -19.82 -38.77 -14.42
C GLU A 6 -18.79 -38.62 -13.29
N GLN A 7 -17.64 -38.07 -13.65
CA GLN A 7 -16.95 -37.12 -12.77
C GLN A 7 -16.70 -35.86 -13.60
N ASP A 8 -17.67 -34.97 -13.51
CA ASP A 8 -17.58 -33.58 -13.91
C ASP A 8 -16.58 -32.89 -12.97
N THR A 9 -15.31 -32.86 -13.34
CA THR A 9 -14.30 -32.05 -12.67
C THR A 9 -14.56 -30.59 -13.02
N ARG A 10 -15.58 -29.98 -12.40
CA ARG A 10 -15.69 -28.53 -12.31
C ARG A 10 -14.68 -28.06 -11.26
N GLN A 11 -13.49 -27.72 -11.74
CA GLN A 11 -12.62 -26.81 -11.01
C GLN A 11 -13.39 -25.49 -10.84
N PRO A 12 -13.59 -24.97 -9.62
CA PRO A 12 -14.04 -23.60 -9.47
C PRO A 12 -12.89 -22.67 -9.84
N GLU A 13 -12.92 -22.16 -11.06
CA GLU A 13 -12.26 -20.89 -11.35
C GLU A 13 -13.11 -19.77 -10.73
N THR A 14 -12.60 -19.14 -9.67
CA THR A 14 -12.95 -17.76 -9.27
C THR A 14 -11.77 -17.15 -8.52
N GLU A 15 -10.90 -16.49 -9.30
CA GLU A 15 -10.50 -15.09 -9.18
C GLU A 15 -10.31 -14.48 -7.78
N GLY A 16 -9.12 -13.89 -7.55
CA GLY A 16 -8.81 -13.12 -6.35
C GLY A 16 -7.47 -12.37 -6.40
N GLY A 17 -7.25 -11.57 -7.44
CA GLY A 17 -6.40 -10.37 -7.36
C GLY A 17 -4.89 -10.55 -7.42
N ARG A 18 -4.35 -10.98 -8.57
CA ARG A 18 -3.17 -10.26 -9.08
C ARG A 18 -3.71 -8.89 -9.46
N SER A 19 -3.46 -7.87 -8.64
CA SER A 19 -3.83 -6.51 -9.02
C SER A 19 -3.25 -6.25 -10.40
N ALA A 20 -4.15 -6.18 -11.37
CA ALA A 20 -3.87 -5.67 -12.67
C ALA A 20 -3.32 -4.27 -12.44
N ASP A 21 -2.05 -4.12 -12.80
CA ASP A 21 -1.51 -2.87 -13.28
C ASP A 21 -2.29 -2.54 -14.57
N ASP A 22 -3.55 -2.13 -14.40
CA ASP A 22 -4.45 -1.76 -15.47
C ASP A 22 -4.60 -0.25 -15.45
N GLY A 23 -3.78 0.40 -16.29
CA GLY A 23 -4.34 1.48 -17.09
C GLY A 23 -4.36 2.89 -16.50
N THR A 24 -3.57 3.21 -15.48
CA THR A 24 -3.17 4.61 -15.22
C THR A 24 -1.67 4.74 -15.21
N GLY A 25 -1.11 5.03 -16.39
CA GLY A 25 0.26 5.54 -16.56
C GLY A 25 0.41 6.90 -15.90
N GLY A 26 0.48 6.90 -14.57
CA GLY A 26 1.08 7.95 -13.77
C GLY A 26 2.42 7.41 -13.29
N GLU A 27 3.46 8.20 -13.48
CA GLU A 27 4.86 7.94 -13.16
C GLU A 27 5.13 7.91 -11.64
N ASP A 28 4.19 7.41 -10.84
CA ASP A 28 4.21 7.51 -9.39
C ASP A 28 4.46 6.12 -8.78
N SER A 29 5.70 5.85 -8.40
CA SER A 29 6.07 4.63 -7.69
C SER A 29 5.41 4.61 -6.31
N PRO A 30 5.10 3.44 -5.74
CA PRO A 30 4.70 3.36 -4.33
C PRO A 30 5.74 3.94 -3.36
N ASP A 31 7.02 4.02 -3.77
CA ASP A 31 8.04 4.74 -3.00
C ASP A 31 7.81 6.26 -3.03
N ASP A 32 7.42 6.82 -4.17
CA ASP A 32 7.11 8.24 -4.34
C ASP A 32 5.89 8.64 -3.51
N ALA A 33 4.88 7.76 -3.46
CA ALA A 33 3.73 7.94 -2.57
C ALA A 33 4.14 7.95 -1.09
N LEU A 34 5.04 7.07 -0.66
CA LEU A 34 5.54 7.05 0.73
C LEU A 34 6.34 8.31 1.07
N VAL A 35 7.19 8.78 0.14
CA VAL A 35 7.93 10.04 0.28
C VAL A 35 6.95 11.22 0.40
N LEU A 36 5.93 11.28 -0.45
CA LEU A 36 4.90 12.31 -0.42
C LEU A 36 4.14 12.31 0.92
N ILE A 37 3.73 11.14 1.40
CA ILE A 37 3.03 11.01 2.69
C ILE A 37 3.91 11.51 3.84
N GLY A 38 5.19 11.12 3.88
CA GLY A 38 6.13 11.57 4.90
C GLY A 38 6.33 13.10 4.89
N ALA A 39 6.41 13.69 3.69
CA ALA A 39 6.51 15.13 3.50
C ALA A 39 5.23 15.86 3.94
N ALA A 40 4.06 15.39 3.51
CA ALA A 40 2.77 15.97 3.88
C ALA A 40 2.53 15.90 5.39
N ALA A 41 2.82 14.75 6.03
CA ALA A 41 2.71 14.58 7.47
C ALA A 41 3.59 15.58 8.23
N THR A 42 4.78 15.88 7.71
CA THR A 42 5.69 16.89 8.29
C THR A 42 5.09 18.30 8.23
N GLU A 43 4.53 18.69 7.08
CA GLU A 43 3.90 20.02 6.94
C GLU A 43 2.64 20.16 7.79
N PHE A 44 1.82 19.12 7.87
CA PHE A 44 0.66 19.13 8.75
C PHE A 44 1.03 19.15 10.23
N ALA A 45 2.13 18.50 10.63
CA ALA A 45 2.58 18.53 12.02
C ALA A 45 2.95 19.96 12.44
N LYS A 46 3.61 20.72 11.56
CA LYS A 46 3.90 22.15 11.78
C LYS A 46 2.61 22.97 11.94
N LEU A 47 1.58 22.67 11.15
CA LEU A 47 0.27 23.34 11.27
C LEU A 47 -0.43 22.98 12.58
N ALA A 48 -0.46 21.70 12.95
CA ALA A 48 -1.03 21.21 14.21
C ALA A 48 -0.34 21.86 15.41
N GLN A 49 1.00 21.95 15.39
CA GLN A 49 1.78 22.63 16.42
C GLN A 49 1.40 24.11 16.55
N ARG A 50 1.30 24.84 15.43
CA ARG A 50 0.88 26.27 15.42
C ARG A 50 -0.49 26.49 16.04
N HIS A 51 -1.41 25.53 15.90
CA HIS A 51 -2.75 25.59 16.46
C HIS A 51 -2.91 24.83 17.79
N LYS A 52 -1.82 24.33 18.37
CA LYS A 52 -1.79 23.60 19.65
C LYS A 52 -2.66 22.33 19.66
N PHE A 53 -2.74 21.63 18.53
CA PHE A 53 -3.39 20.32 18.44
C PHE A 53 -2.40 19.21 18.77
N GLU A 54 -2.07 19.04 20.05
CA GLU A 54 -1.00 18.15 20.52
C GLU A 54 -1.20 16.67 20.10
N VAL A 55 -2.43 16.17 20.18
CA VAL A 55 -2.75 14.80 19.74
C VAL A 55 -2.55 14.65 18.23
N LEU A 56 -2.96 15.64 17.44
CA LEU A 56 -2.81 15.61 15.99
C LEU A 56 -1.34 15.70 15.57
N GLU A 57 -0.57 16.59 16.19
CA GLU A 57 0.90 16.67 16.01
C GLU A 57 1.54 15.30 16.26
N ARG A 58 1.16 14.64 17.35
CA ARG A 58 1.69 13.31 17.70
C ARG A 58 1.31 12.25 16.66
N LEU A 59 0.06 12.22 16.22
CA LEU A 59 -0.40 11.28 15.18
C LEU A 59 0.38 11.49 13.87
N LEU A 60 0.57 12.74 13.45
CA LEU A 60 1.30 13.06 12.22
C LEU A 60 2.79 12.70 12.31
N ALA A 61 3.41 12.89 13.48
CA ALA A 61 4.78 12.41 13.71
C ALA A 61 4.89 10.88 13.59
N MET A 62 3.89 10.14 14.09
CA MET A 62 3.84 8.68 13.92
C MET A 62 3.58 8.28 12.47
N THR A 63 2.71 8.99 11.74
CA THR A 63 2.47 8.76 10.31
C THR A 63 3.74 8.89 9.48
N ARG A 64 4.55 9.92 9.75
CA ARG A 64 5.85 10.08 9.09
C ARG A 64 6.78 8.90 9.38
N LEU A 65 6.90 8.49 10.65
CA LEU A 65 7.76 7.38 11.05
C LEU A 65 7.35 6.06 10.38
N GLU A 66 6.05 5.80 10.28
CA GLU A 66 5.53 4.63 9.58
C GLU A 66 5.85 4.69 8.08
N ALA A 67 5.66 5.84 7.42
CA ALA A 67 6.00 6.00 6.00
C ALA A 67 7.49 5.74 5.73
N ASP A 68 8.38 6.25 6.60
CA ASP A 68 9.82 5.99 6.52
C ASP A 68 10.14 4.49 6.70
N GLU A 69 9.46 3.81 7.62
CA GLU A 69 9.69 2.38 7.86
C GLU A 69 9.19 1.52 6.70
N GLN A 70 8.03 1.85 6.12
CA GLN A 70 7.53 1.17 4.92
C GLN A 70 8.50 1.33 3.75
N LEU A 71 9.07 2.53 3.55
CA LEU A 71 10.05 2.77 2.49
C LEU A 71 11.30 1.89 2.67
N ARG A 72 11.81 1.78 3.90
CA ARG A 72 12.93 0.87 4.24
C ARG A 72 12.57 -0.59 4.01
N ALA A 73 11.38 -1.02 4.45
CA ALA A 73 10.91 -2.39 4.27
C ALA A 73 10.80 -2.76 2.79
N ARG A 74 10.31 -1.85 1.94
CA ARG A 74 10.26 -2.04 0.48
C ARG A 74 11.64 -2.10 -0.14
N SER A 75 12.55 -1.22 0.28
CA SER A 75 13.95 -1.20 -0.18
C SER A 75 14.66 -2.53 0.11
N ARG A 76 14.40 -3.16 1.25
CA ARG A 76 14.95 -4.48 1.61
C ARG A 76 14.36 -5.65 0.82
N ARG A 77 13.14 -5.52 0.29
CA ARG A 77 12.44 -6.58 -0.45
C ARG A 77 12.75 -6.56 -1.95
N LYS A 78 13.25 -5.44 -2.49
CA LYS A 78 13.69 -5.39 -3.89
C LYS A 78 14.99 -6.19 -4.01
N PRO A 79 15.05 -7.23 -4.87
CA PRO A 79 16.31 -7.88 -5.18
C PRO A 79 17.25 -6.82 -5.80
N SER A 80 18.44 -6.70 -5.21
CA SER A 80 19.53 -5.87 -5.71
C SER A 80 19.98 -6.30 -7.10
#